data_AF-A0A2E3J048-F1
#
_entry.id   AF-A0A2E3J048-F1
#
_cell.length_a   1.000
_cell.length_b   1.000
_cell.length_c   1.000
_cell.angle_alpha   90.00
_cell.angle_beta   90.00
_cell.angle_gamma   90.00
#
_symmetry.space_group_name_H-M   'P 1'
#
loop_
_entity.id
_entity.type
_entity.pdbx_description
1 polymer ?
#
loop_
_entity_poly.entity_id
_entity_poly.type
_entity_poly.pdbx_seq_one_letter_code
_entity_poly.pdbx_strand_id
1 'polypeptide(L)'
;MVDTSGNISTVPGNGNFGFSGDGGAAILASLAFPSGFSEDSAGNLYIADRGNSRIRGVDASGNISTVAESGIPGFSGDEGSAVGVS
;
A
#
# COMPACT_ATOMS: atom_id res chain seq x y z
N MET A 1 11.98 -3.98 -1.46
CA MET A 1 12.56 -5.04 -0.61
C MET A 1 13.79 -5.60 -1.33
N VAL A 2 14.86 -6.02 -0.66
CA VAL A 2 16.02 -6.63 -1.34
C VAL A 2 15.94 -8.14 -1.12
N ASP A 3 15.95 -8.93 -2.20
CA ASP A 3 16.01 -10.39 -2.06
C ASP A 3 17.43 -10.86 -1.69
N THR A 4 17.55 -12.11 -1.23
CA THR A 4 18.85 -12.71 -0.82
C THR A 4 19.85 -12.87 -1.97
N SER A 5 19.45 -12.58 -3.22
CA SER A 5 20.31 -12.55 -4.40
C SER A 5 20.82 -11.13 -4.71
N GLY A 6 20.45 -10.13 -3.91
CA GLY A 6 20.82 -8.74 -4.12
C GLY A 6 19.96 -8.02 -5.15
N ASN A 7 18.84 -8.62 -5.61
CA ASN A 7 17.89 -7.92 -6.45
C ASN A 7 17.06 -6.98 -5.59
N ILE A 8 17.11 -5.70 -5.90
CA ILE A 8 16.16 -4.73 -5.36
C ILE A 8 14.83 -4.99 -6.06
N SER A 9 13.91 -5.69 -5.38
CA SER A 9 12.50 -5.68 -5.74
C SER A 9 12.00 -4.25 -5.48
N THR A 10 11.69 -3.56 -6.59
CA THR A 10 11.44 -2.13 -6.67
C THR A 10 10.50 -1.64 -5.58
N VAL A 11 10.93 -0.61 -4.85
CA VAL A 11 10.13 0.00 -3.78
C VAL A 11 8.94 0.75 -4.42
N PRO A 12 7.71 0.60 -3.90
CA PRO A 12 6.56 1.37 -4.36
C PRO A 12 6.81 2.88 -4.33
N GLY A 13 6.31 3.58 -5.35
CA GLY A 13 6.46 5.02 -5.49
C GLY A 13 7.26 5.44 -6.72
N ASN A 14 6.83 6.53 -7.35
CA ASN A 14 7.48 7.17 -8.50
C ASN A 14 8.41 8.35 -8.12
N GLY A 15 8.60 8.60 -6.82
CA GLY A 15 9.39 9.71 -6.30
C GLY A 15 8.68 11.07 -6.28
N ASN A 16 7.47 11.19 -6.83
CA ASN A 16 6.67 12.41 -6.76
C ASN A 16 5.78 12.43 -5.52
N PHE A 17 5.80 13.57 -4.83
CA PHE A 17 4.88 13.85 -3.74
C PHE A 17 3.43 13.98 -4.27
N GLY A 18 2.51 13.22 -3.69
CA GLY A 18 1.08 13.32 -4.01
C GLY A 18 0.35 12.00 -3.82
N PHE A 19 -0.86 11.91 -4.34
CA PHE A 19 -1.71 10.72 -4.34
C PHE A 19 -2.14 10.36 -5.76
N SER A 20 -1.73 9.19 -6.25
CA SER A 20 -2.13 8.66 -7.56
C SER A 20 -1.86 7.16 -7.66
N GLY A 21 -2.28 6.55 -8.77
CA GLY A 21 -1.83 5.21 -9.18
C GLY A 21 -2.68 4.04 -8.70
N ASP A 22 -3.77 4.27 -7.97
CA ASP A 22 -4.68 3.19 -7.55
C ASP A 22 -5.20 2.39 -8.76
N GLY A 23 -5.17 1.06 -8.63
CA GLY A 23 -5.50 0.11 -9.69
C GLY A 23 -4.36 -0.15 -10.69
N GLY A 24 -3.22 0.52 -10.55
CA GLY A 24 -2.05 0.37 -11.42
C GLY A 24 -0.80 -0.13 -10.69
N ALA A 25 0.31 -0.20 -11.44
CA ALA A 25 1.60 -0.66 -10.90
C ALA A 25 2.10 0.27 -9.79
N ALA A 26 2.48 -0.31 -8.65
CA ALA A 26 2.91 0.42 -7.46
C ALA A 26 4.13 1.33 -7.69
N ILE A 27 4.99 0.96 -8.65
CA ILE A 27 6.17 1.75 -9.03
C ILE A 27 5.83 3.08 -9.72
N LEU A 28 4.61 3.21 -10.24
CA LEU A 28 4.14 4.43 -10.93
C LEU A 28 3.31 5.32 -10.01
N ALA A 29 2.97 4.84 -8.82
CA ALA A 29 2.12 5.55 -7.87
C ALA A 29 2.86 6.72 -7.22
N SER A 30 2.14 7.81 -6.94
CA SER A 30 2.64 8.87 -6.06
C SER A 30 2.23 8.61 -4.61
N LEU A 31 3.18 8.84 -3.71
CA LEU A 31 3.05 8.73 -2.26
C LEU A 31 3.47 10.06 -1.63
N ALA A 32 2.93 10.38 -0.46
CA ALA A 32 3.22 11.59 0.28
C ALA A 32 3.75 11.23 1.67
N PHE A 33 5.04 11.47 1.93
CA PHE A 33 5.70 11.16 3.20
C PHE A 33 5.39 9.74 3.74
N PRO A 34 5.64 8.67 2.96
CA PRO A 34 5.48 7.32 3.49
C PRO A 34 6.40 7.13 4.71
N SER A 35 5.84 6.60 5.80
CA SER A 35 6.50 6.62 7.13
C SER A 35 6.80 5.24 7.70
N GLY A 36 6.20 4.19 7.13
CA GLY A 36 6.41 2.81 7.55
C GLY A 36 5.75 1.85 6.58
N PHE A 37 6.12 0.57 6.67
CA PHE A 37 5.54 -0.50 5.89
C PHE A 37 5.51 -1.83 6.65
N SER A 38 4.62 -2.74 6.25
CA SER A 38 4.54 -4.11 6.76
C SER A 38 4.14 -5.05 5.62
N GLU A 39 4.57 -6.30 5.68
CA GLU A 39 4.20 -7.34 4.72
C GLU A 39 3.44 -8.46 5.42
N ASP A 40 2.47 -9.06 4.74
CA ASP A 40 1.79 -10.28 5.21
C ASP A 40 2.42 -11.55 4.63
N SER A 41 1.95 -12.71 5.08
CA SER A 41 2.43 -14.02 4.59
C SER A 41 2.04 -14.33 3.14
N ALA A 42 1.12 -13.57 2.55
CA ALA A 42 0.71 -13.70 1.16
C ALA A 42 1.57 -12.81 0.23
N GLY A 43 2.48 -12.00 0.78
CA GLY A 43 3.33 -11.07 0.03
C GLY A 43 2.65 -9.74 -0.29
N ASN A 44 1.54 -9.39 0.36
CA ASN A 44 0.96 -8.06 0.25
C ASN A 44 1.73 -7.09 1.15
N LEU A 45 2.00 -5.90 0.63
CA LEU A 45 2.73 -4.83 1.31
C LEU A 45 1.79 -3.69 1.66
N TYR A 46 1.77 -3.29 2.92
CA TYR A 46 0.98 -2.17 3.44
C TYR A 46 1.89 -1.01 3.78
N ILE A 47 1.53 0.20 3.33
CA ILE A 47 2.37 1.40 3.40
C ILE A 47 1.57 2.50 4.11
N ALA A 48 2.15 3.07 5.16
CA ALA A 48 1.60 4.23 5.84
C ALA A 48 1.93 5.51 5.07
N ASP A 49 1.03 5.91 4.17
CA ASP A 49 1.12 7.10 3.30
C ASP A 49 0.66 8.35 4.06
N ARG A 50 1.48 8.77 5.03
CA ARG A 50 1.13 9.72 6.09
C ARG A 50 0.70 11.08 5.55
N GLY A 51 1.38 11.60 4.54
CA GLY A 51 1.05 12.88 3.91
C GLY A 51 -0.30 12.86 3.20
N ASN A 52 -0.76 11.68 2.76
CA ASN A 52 -2.09 11.50 2.18
C ASN A 52 -3.13 11.02 3.20
N SER A 53 -2.74 10.77 4.47
CA SER A 53 -3.60 10.25 5.54
C SER A 53 -4.29 8.93 5.19
N ARG A 54 -3.53 8.00 4.59
CA ARG A 54 -4.05 6.73 4.05
C ARG A 54 -3.12 5.55 4.33
N ILE A 55 -3.66 4.35 4.26
CA ILE A 55 -2.90 3.11 4.10
C ILE A 55 -3.01 2.66 2.66
N ARG A 56 -1.87 2.45 2.00
CA ARG A 56 -1.79 1.94 0.64
C ARG A 56 -1.40 0.47 0.69
N GLY A 57 -2.14 -0.39 -0.01
CA GLY A 57 -1.83 -1.81 -0.16
C GLY A 57 -1.25 -2.08 -1.53
N VAL A 58 -0.18 -2.87 -1.59
CA VAL A 58 0.39 -3.41 -2.81
C VAL A 58 0.20 -4.92 -2.78
N ASP A 59 -0.48 -5.48 -3.78
CA ASP A 59 -0.69 -6.91 -3.87
C ASP A 59 0.59 -7.65 -4.32
N ALA A 60 0.60 -8.97 -4.19
CA ALA A 60 1.71 -9.81 -4.66
C ALA A 60 1.95 -9.73 -6.19
N SER A 61 1.02 -9.14 -6.96
CA SER A 61 1.16 -8.87 -8.39
C SER A 61 1.78 -7.48 -8.67
N GLY A 62 2.03 -6.68 -7.63
CA GLY A 62 2.64 -5.35 -7.71
C GLY A 62 1.66 -4.21 -8.00
N ASN A 63 0.35 -4.42 -7.85
CA ASN A 63 -0.65 -3.36 -8.03
C ASN A 63 -0.95 -2.64 -6.72
N ILE A 64 -1.08 -1.32 -6.76
CA ILE A 64 -1.40 -0.51 -5.58
C ILE A 64 -2.89 -0.18 -5.51
N SER A 65 -3.41 -0.11 -4.29
CA SER A 65 -4.75 0.38 -3.98
C SER A 65 -4.77 1.10 -2.63
N THR A 66 -5.83 1.86 -2.37
CA THR A 66 -6.08 2.41 -1.05
C THR A 66 -6.80 1.37 -0.21
N VAL A 67 -6.11 0.90 0.84
CA VAL A 67 -6.67 -0.05 1.80
C VAL A 67 -7.39 0.67 2.91
N ALA A 68 -6.94 1.88 3.30
CA ALA A 68 -7.65 2.69 4.29
C ALA A 68 -7.55 4.20 4.05
N GLU A 69 -8.65 4.92 4.30
CA GLU A 69 -8.72 6.38 4.29
C GLU A 69 -9.10 6.92 5.68
N SER A 70 -8.47 8.02 6.10
CA SER A 70 -8.88 8.78 7.28
C SER A 70 -10.24 9.46 7.05
N GLY A 71 -11.33 8.72 7.21
CA GLY A 71 -12.70 9.24 7.08
C GLY A 71 -13.80 8.17 6.99
N ILE A 72 -13.45 6.91 6.70
CA ILE A 72 -14.40 5.80 6.65
C ILE A 72 -14.08 4.84 7.80
N PRO A 73 -14.91 4.74 8.85
CA PRO A 73 -14.75 3.74 9.88
C PRO A 73 -15.07 2.36 9.29
N GLY A 74 -14.05 1.63 8.84
CA GLY A 74 -14.27 0.34 8.23
C GLY A 74 -13.00 -0.40 7.85
N PHE A 75 -12.07 -0.63 8.78
CA PHE A 75 -10.98 -1.58 8.56
C PHE A 75 -10.94 -2.58 9.72
N SER A 76 -11.41 -3.80 9.44
CA SER A 76 -11.40 -4.96 10.34
C SER A 76 -10.01 -5.61 10.36
N GLY A 77 -9.06 -4.90 10.96
CA GLY A 77 -7.71 -5.38 11.18
C GLY A 77 -7.58 -6.26 12.42
N ASP A 78 -8.28 -7.40 12.47
CA ASP A 78 -8.18 -8.44 13.51
C ASP A 78 -8.60 -9.83 13.01
N GLU A 79 -8.31 -10.14 11.73
CA GLU A 79 -8.69 -11.38 11.03
C GLU A 79 -10.19 -11.56 10.72
N GLY A 80 -11.01 -10.52 10.91
CA GLY A 80 -12.40 -10.46 10.43
C GLY A 80 -12.50 -9.94 8.99
N SER A 81 -13.31 -10.61 8.16
CA SER A 81 -13.64 -10.20 6.79
C SER A 81 -14.22 -8.78 6.73
N ALA A 82 -13.60 -7.85 5.99
CA ALA A 82 -14.20 -6.56 5.62
C ALA A 82 -15.03 -6.70 4.34
N VAL A 83 -16.04 -7.59 4.34
CA VAL A 83 -17.09 -7.52 3.33
C VAL A 83 -18.36 -7.05 4.02
N GLY A 84 -18.78 -5.84 3.68
CA GLY A 84 -19.97 -5.22 4.22
C GLY A 84 -20.39 -4.01 3.38
N VAL A 85 -20.93 -4.29 2.21
CA VAL A 85 -21.64 -3.38 1.32
C VAL A 85 -22.65 -2.47 2.03
N SER A 86 -22.71 -1.21 1.59
CA SER A 86 -23.94 -0.54 1.13
C SER A 86 -23.57 0.53 0.12
#